data_AF-A0A1V1WWG0-F1
#
_entry.id   AF-A0A1V1WWG0-F1
#
_cell.length_a   1.000
_cell.length_b   1.000
_cell.length_c   1.000
_cell.angle_alpha   90.00
_cell.angle_beta   90.00
_cell.angle_gamma   90.00
#
_symmetry.space_group_name_H-M   'P 1'
#
loop_
_entity.id
_entity.type
_entity.pdbx_description
1 polymer ?
#
loop_
_entity_poly.entity_id
_entity_poly.type
_entity_poly.pdbx_seq_one_letter_code
_entity_poly.pdbx_strand_id
1 'polypeptide(L)'
;MESLSKKAAINLAAVREKKPLIHNITNYVVMNYTANALLAMGASPVMAHAHNEVEEMVSYAGALVLNIGTLTDNWIKSMIKAGRKASEQKIPIILDPVGSGATSLRTDSAKKIIEQTSIDVIRGNASEILSLRHKDSKTKGVDSIHSVEDAVETAKILAGELKTILAITGPVDLVTNGDSVLRVSNGHPLMGY
;
A
#
# COMPACT_ATOMS: atom_id res chain seq x y z
N MET A 1 1.37 -26.03 12.86
CA MET A 1 1.33 -24.64 12.36
C MET A 1 0.36 -24.64 11.18
N GLU A 2 -0.69 -23.81 11.17
CA GLU A 2 -1.61 -23.77 10.03
C GLU A 2 -0.92 -23.25 8.77
N SER A 3 -1.19 -23.86 7.61
CA SER A 3 -0.65 -23.42 6.33
C SER A 3 -1.12 -21.99 5.99
N LEU A 4 -0.29 -21.24 5.26
CA LEU A 4 -0.65 -19.90 4.77
C LEU A 4 -1.95 -19.90 3.95
N SER A 5 -2.17 -20.96 3.16
CA SER A 5 -3.42 -21.14 2.40
C SER A 5 -4.65 -21.23 3.29
N LYS A 6 -4.58 -21.92 4.43
CA LYS A 6 -5.69 -22.01 5.38
C LYS A 6 -5.96 -20.66 6.04
N LYS A 7 -4.92 -19.94 6.45
CA LYS A 7 -5.05 -18.58 6.99
C LYS A 7 -5.66 -17.61 5.99
N ALA A 8 -5.25 -17.69 4.71
CA ALA A 8 -5.83 -16.88 3.64
C ALA A 8 -7.33 -17.17 3.45
N ALA A 9 -7.74 -18.45 3.47
CA ALA A 9 -9.15 -18.83 3.37
C ALA A 9 -9.99 -18.31 4.56
N ILE A 10 -9.45 -18.39 5.79
CA ILE A 10 -10.09 -17.85 7.00
C ILE A 10 -10.26 -16.33 6.88
N ASN A 11 -9.23 -15.61 6.43
CA ASN A 11 -9.30 -14.17 6.24
C ASN A 11 -10.34 -13.76 5.19
N LEU A 12 -10.41 -14.48 4.06
CA LEU A 12 -11.43 -14.24 3.03
C LEU A 12 -12.85 -14.45 3.56
N ALA A 13 -13.07 -15.50 4.35
CA ALA A 13 -14.36 -15.74 5.00
C ALA A 13 -14.72 -14.59 5.95
N ALA A 14 -13.76 -14.13 6.75
CA ALA A 14 -13.97 -13.01 7.68
C ALA A 14 -14.30 -11.69 6.95
N VAL A 15 -13.68 -11.42 5.79
CA VAL A 15 -14.03 -10.25 4.96
C VAL A 15 -15.50 -10.33 4.51
N ARG A 16 -15.93 -11.49 4.00
CA ARG A 16 -17.31 -11.70 3.51
C ARG A 16 -18.35 -11.63 4.64
N GLU A 17 -18.00 -12.09 5.83
CA GLU A 17 -18.86 -12.03 7.01
C GLU A 17 -19.00 -10.60 7.54
N LYS A 18 -17.86 -9.90 7.73
CA LYS A 18 -17.84 -8.56 8.34
C LYS A 18 -18.24 -7.44 7.37
N LYS A 19 -18.10 -7.66 6.06
CA LYS A 19 -18.36 -6.68 4.99
C LYS A 19 -17.74 -5.31 5.27
N PRO A 20 -16.43 -5.24 5.56
CA PRO A 20 -15.80 -4.02 6.05
C PRO A 20 -15.95 -2.88 5.05
N LEU A 21 -16.18 -1.67 5.56
CA LEU A 21 -16.13 -0.44 4.77
C LEU A 21 -14.67 -0.10 4.45
N ILE A 22 -14.29 -0.09 3.18
CA ILE A 22 -12.94 0.26 2.73
C ILE A 22 -12.97 1.62 2.06
N HIS A 23 -12.35 2.60 2.70
CA HIS A 23 -12.24 3.96 2.16
C HIS A 23 -11.05 4.02 1.21
N ASN A 24 -11.33 4.25 -0.08
CA ASN A 24 -10.32 4.32 -1.13
C ASN A 24 -10.18 5.75 -1.62
N ILE A 25 -8.99 6.32 -1.46
CA ILE A 25 -8.57 7.52 -2.16
C ILE A 25 -7.59 7.07 -3.25
N THR A 26 -8.14 6.71 -4.41
CA THR A 26 -7.42 6.05 -5.51
C THR A 26 -7.49 6.84 -6.82
N ASN A 27 -6.67 6.45 -7.79
CA ASN A 27 -6.59 7.12 -9.08
C ASN A 27 -7.84 6.91 -9.96
N TYR A 28 -8.06 7.83 -10.91
CA TYR A 28 -9.23 7.82 -11.78
C TYR A 28 -9.32 6.58 -12.68
N VAL A 29 -8.19 6.02 -13.10
CA VAL A 29 -8.14 4.92 -14.08
C VAL A 29 -8.71 3.63 -13.48
N VAL A 30 -8.50 3.40 -12.18
CA VAL A 30 -8.85 2.14 -11.53
C VAL A 30 -10.06 2.24 -10.60
N MET A 31 -10.59 3.44 -10.34
CA MET A 31 -11.62 3.68 -9.32
C MET A 31 -12.83 2.74 -9.45
N ASN A 32 -13.38 2.58 -10.66
CA ASN A 32 -14.49 1.67 -10.93
C ASN A 32 -14.11 0.19 -10.69
N TYR A 33 -12.92 -0.21 -11.16
CA TYR A 33 -12.46 -1.59 -11.03
C TYR A 33 -12.18 -1.96 -9.57
N THR A 34 -11.57 -1.05 -8.80
CA THR A 34 -11.36 -1.21 -7.36
C THR A 34 -12.68 -1.39 -6.61
N ALA A 35 -13.71 -0.61 -6.93
CA ALA A 35 -15.04 -0.76 -6.33
C ALA A 35 -15.63 -2.15 -6.62
N ASN A 36 -15.64 -2.55 -7.89
CA ASN A 36 -16.20 -3.84 -8.30
C ASN A 36 -15.43 -5.04 -7.73
N ALA A 37 -14.09 -4.95 -7.66
CA ALA A 37 -13.27 -5.99 -7.04
C ALA A 37 -13.58 -6.14 -5.54
N LEU A 38 -13.69 -5.03 -4.81
CA LEU A 38 -14.05 -5.06 -3.37
C LEU A 38 -15.44 -5.64 -3.15
N LEU A 39 -16.43 -5.25 -3.96
CA LEU A 39 -17.79 -5.82 -3.91
C LEU A 39 -17.77 -7.33 -4.19
N ALA A 40 -17.06 -7.77 -5.22
CA ALA A 40 -16.93 -9.19 -5.57
C ALA A 40 -16.25 -10.01 -4.45
N MET A 41 -15.33 -9.41 -3.71
CA MET A 41 -14.69 -10.03 -2.54
C MET A 41 -15.60 -10.04 -1.29
N GLY A 42 -16.69 -9.27 -1.27
CA GLY A 42 -17.63 -9.18 -0.16
C GLY A 42 -17.39 -8.01 0.80
N ALA A 43 -16.55 -7.04 0.43
CA ALA A 43 -16.35 -5.79 1.17
C ALA A 43 -17.27 -4.68 0.67
N SER A 44 -17.32 -3.56 1.41
CA SER A 44 -18.10 -2.37 1.06
C SER A 44 -17.15 -1.24 0.63
N PRO A 45 -17.03 -0.90 -0.67
CA PRO A 45 -16.16 0.18 -1.10
C PRO A 45 -16.78 1.57 -0.91
N VAL A 46 -15.95 2.57 -0.59
CA VAL A 46 -16.30 3.99 -0.70
C VAL A 46 -15.15 4.82 -1.29
N MET A 47 -15.48 5.75 -2.19
CA MET A 47 -14.52 6.53 -3.01
C MET A 47 -14.58 8.04 -2.70
N ALA A 48 -14.78 8.40 -1.44
CA ALA A 48 -14.81 9.80 -1.00
C ALA A 48 -13.40 10.38 -1.02
N HIS A 49 -13.20 11.49 -1.71
CA HIS A 49 -11.88 12.14 -1.79
C HIS A 49 -11.95 13.66 -1.65
N ALA A 50 -13.15 14.20 -1.46
CA ALA A 50 -13.34 15.62 -1.28
C ALA A 50 -12.78 16.06 0.09
N HIS A 51 -11.96 17.12 0.08
CA HIS A 51 -11.21 17.55 1.26
C HIS A 51 -12.08 17.86 2.48
N ASN A 52 -13.33 18.25 2.26
CA ASN A 52 -14.32 18.60 3.28
C ASN A 52 -15.02 17.39 3.93
N GLU A 53 -15.02 16.21 3.30
CA GLU A 53 -15.71 15.02 3.82
C GLU A 53 -14.76 13.89 4.25
N VAL A 54 -13.48 13.93 3.81
CA VAL A 54 -12.58 12.78 3.97
C VAL A 54 -12.34 12.33 5.42
N GLU A 55 -12.34 13.24 6.40
CA GLU A 55 -12.17 12.87 7.82
C GLU A 55 -13.42 12.21 8.40
N GLU A 56 -14.59 12.68 8.00
CA GLU A 56 -15.85 12.07 8.37
C GLU A 56 -15.95 10.67 7.77
N MET A 57 -15.68 10.53 6.46
CA MET A 57 -15.75 9.24 5.79
C MET A 57 -14.79 8.22 6.38
N VAL A 58 -13.52 8.59 6.60
CA VAL A 58 -12.53 7.64 7.12
C VAL A 58 -12.87 7.21 8.53
N SER A 59 -13.57 8.04 9.32
CA SER A 59 -13.95 7.72 10.69
C SER A 59 -14.92 6.54 10.82
N TYR A 60 -15.59 6.16 9.73
CA TYR A 60 -16.46 4.98 9.67
C TYR A 60 -15.78 3.76 9.02
N ALA A 61 -14.59 3.94 8.45
CA ALA A 61 -13.92 2.93 7.65
C ALA A 61 -13.23 1.86 8.50
N GLY A 62 -13.24 0.62 8.02
CA GLY A 62 -12.43 -0.46 8.56
C GLY A 62 -10.97 -0.41 8.10
N ALA A 63 -10.68 0.28 7.00
CA ALA A 63 -9.34 0.56 6.50
C ALA A 63 -9.36 1.73 5.50
N LEU A 64 -8.21 2.42 5.37
CA LEU A 64 -7.96 3.46 4.39
C LEU A 64 -6.92 2.97 3.37
N VAL A 65 -7.23 3.10 2.08
CA VAL A 65 -6.31 2.81 0.97
C VAL A 65 -5.99 4.10 0.23
N LEU A 66 -4.71 4.43 0.15
CA LEU A 66 -4.17 5.61 -0.53
C LEU A 66 -3.39 5.16 -1.77
N ASN A 67 -3.83 5.56 -2.95
CA ASN A 67 -3.13 5.27 -4.21
C ASN A 67 -2.88 6.57 -4.99
N ILE A 68 -1.63 6.85 -5.33
CA ILE A 68 -1.19 8.14 -5.89
C ILE A 68 -1.15 8.19 -7.43
N GLY A 69 -1.72 7.21 -8.15
CA GLY A 69 -1.49 7.02 -9.58
C GLY A 69 -1.81 8.24 -10.48
N THR A 70 -2.86 8.99 -10.17
CA THR A 70 -3.26 10.25 -10.87
C THR A 70 -3.29 11.42 -9.90
N LEU A 71 -2.26 11.56 -9.05
CA LEU A 71 -2.21 12.57 -8.00
C LEU A 71 -2.34 14.02 -8.49
N THR A 72 -2.87 14.86 -7.60
CA THR A 72 -2.81 16.33 -7.64
C THR A 72 -2.51 16.85 -6.24
N ASP A 73 -2.05 18.09 -6.11
CA ASP A 73 -1.77 18.67 -4.79
C ASP A 73 -2.98 18.62 -3.84
N ASN A 74 -4.19 18.88 -4.36
CA ASN A 74 -5.41 18.81 -3.57
C ASN A 74 -5.76 17.37 -3.15
N TRP A 75 -5.44 16.40 -4.01
CA TRP A 75 -5.64 14.99 -3.66
C TRP A 75 -4.68 14.55 -2.57
N ILE A 76 -3.39 14.91 -2.70
CA ILE A 76 -2.38 14.62 -1.67
C ILE A 76 -2.74 15.26 -0.33
N LYS A 77 -3.21 16.51 -0.33
CA LYS A 77 -3.73 17.16 0.90
C LYS A 77 -4.87 16.38 1.53
N SER A 78 -5.79 15.85 0.72
CA SER A 78 -6.92 15.06 1.20
C SER A 78 -6.51 13.67 1.68
N MET A 79 -5.54 13.03 1.02
CA MET A 79 -4.93 11.77 1.47
C MET A 79 -4.24 11.93 2.83
N ILE A 80 -3.43 12.99 3.01
CA ILE A 80 -2.78 13.28 4.28
C ILE A 80 -3.82 13.58 5.37
N LYS A 81 -4.86 14.35 5.05
CA LYS A 81 -5.93 14.67 6.00
C LYS A 81 -6.68 13.42 6.45
N ALA A 82 -7.09 12.56 5.53
CA ALA A 82 -7.70 11.26 5.84
C ALA A 82 -6.74 10.36 6.62
N GLY A 83 -5.47 10.30 6.21
CA GLY A 83 -4.46 9.46 6.84
C GLY A 83 -4.13 9.88 8.27
N ARG A 84 -4.06 11.18 8.57
CA ARG A 84 -3.91 11.67 9.95
C ARG A 84 -5.08 11.24 10.82
N LYS A 85 -6.31 11.42 10.32
CA LYS A 85 -7.51 11.01 11.04
C LYS A 85 -7.56 9.49 11.28
N ALA A 86 -7.19 8.70 10.27
CA ALA A 86 -7.05 7.26 10.40
C ALA A 86 -5.98 6.87 11.43
N SER A 87 -4.84 7.58 11.44
CA SER A 87 -3.76 7.36 12.41
C SER A 87 -4.22 7.60 13.85
N GLU A 88 -4.95 8.69 14.09
CA GLU A 88 -5.54 9.02 15.40
C GLU A 88 -6.49 7.93 15.90
N GLN A 89 -7.30 7.36 14.99
CA GLN A 89 -8.30 6.34 15.30
C GLN A 89 -7.77 4.91 15.19
N LYS A 90 -6.49 4.74 14.83
CA LYS A 90 -5.86 3.44 14.58
C LYS A 90 -6.57 2.61 13.51
N ILE A 91 -7.10 3.30 12.49
CA ILE A 91 -7.67 2.69 11.30
C ILE A 91 -6.50 2.31 10.39
N PRO A 92 -6.37 1.04 9.97
CA PRO A 92 -5.26 0.60 9.14
C PRO A 92 -5.14 1.39 7.84
N ILE A 93 -3.92 1.85 7.53
CA ILE A 93 -3.61 2.62 6.33
C ILE A 93 -2.71 1.82 5.40
N ILE A 94 -3.16 1.68 4.15
CA ILE A 94 -2.42 1.04 3.08
C ILE A 94 -2.03 2.09 2.05
N LEU A 95 -0.74 2.13 1.69
CA LEU A 95 -0.21 3.01 0.64
C LEU A 95 0.20 2.20 -0.58
N ASP A 96 -0.28 2.64 -1.74
CA ASP A 96 0.15 2.21 -3.07
C ASP A 96 0.88 3.38 -3.77
N PRO A 97 2.22 3.41 -3.75
CA PRO A 97 3.04 4.53 -4.20
C PRO A 97 3.25 4.52 -5.73
N VAL A 98 2.17 4.29 -6.49
CA VAL A 98 2.20 4.11 -7.96
C VAL A 98 3.09 5.15 -8.65
N GLY A 99 4.10 4.67 -9.37
CA GLY A 99 5.04 5.46 -10.14
C GLY A 99 6.02 6.29 -9.32
N SER A 100 6.18 6.02 -8.02
CA SER A 100 7.32 6.50 -7.25
C SER A 100 8.63 6.07 -7.93
N GLY A 101 9.63 6.95 -7.95
CA GLY A 101 10.86 6.78 -8.73
C GLY A 101 10.79 7.30 -10.16
N ALA A 102 9.60 7.37 -10.79
CA ALA A 102 9.47 7.87 -12.17
C ALA A 102 9.51 9.40 -12.26
N THR A 103 9.01 10.10 -11.24
CA THR A 103 9.05 11.57 -11.13
C THR A 103 9.30 11.99 -9.69
N SER A 104 9.87 13.18 -9.49
CA SER A 104 10.04 13.77 -8.15
C SER A 104 8.69 13.93 -7.45
N LEU A 105 7.69 14.49 -8.14
CA LEU A 105 6.35 14.72 -7.59
C LEU A 105 5.74 13.45 -6.97
N ARG A 106 5.81 12.30 -7.66
CA ARG A 106 5.29 11.03 -7.14
C ARG A 106 6.08 10.53 -5.93
N THR A 107 7.40 10.55 -6.02
CA THR A 107 8.30 10.09 -4.95
C THR A 107 8.15 10.93 -3.69
N ASP A 108 8.17 12.25 -3.85
CA ASP A 108 8.08 13.20 -2.75
C ASP A 108 6.69 13.15 -2.10
N SER A 109 5.64 12.93 -2.89
CA SER A 109 4.27 12.76 -2.36
C SER A 109 4.13 11.48 -1.54
N ALA A 110 4.68 10.35 -2.01
CA ALA A 110 4.66 9.09 -1.26
C ALA A 110 5.40 9.23 0.08
N LYS A 111 6.61 9.81 0.06
CA LYS A 111 7.41 10.09 1.27
C LYS A 111 6.67 11.01 2.23
N LYS A 112 6.05 12.08 1.72
CA LYS A 112 5.26 13.01 2.52
C LYS A 112 4.06 12.34 3.20
N ILE A 113 3.39 11.39 2.54
CA ILE A 113 2.30 10.62 3.14
C ILE A 113 2.85 9.72 4.25
N ILE A 114 3.94 9.00 4.00
CA ILE A 114 4.61 8.12 4.97
C ILE A 114 5.05 8.91 6.22
N GLU A 115 5.65 10.09 6.04
CA GLU A 115 6.12 10.93 7.14
C GLU A 115 4.99 11.52 8.01
N GLN A 116 3.80 11.69 7.44
CA GLN A 116 2.69 12.42 8.09
C GLN A 116 1.55 11.52 8.56
N THR A 117 1.65 10.20 8.35
CA THR A 117 0.61 9.22 8.66
C THR A 117 1.22 7.92 9.16
N SER A 118 0.46 7.14 9.92
CA SER A 118 0.88 5.83 10.42
C SER A 118 0.56 4.74 9.39
N ILE A 119 1.41 4.59 8.37
CA ILE A 119 1.22 3.56 7.33
C ILE A 119 1.48 2.16 7.90
N ASP A 120 0.51 1.26 7.78
CA ASP A 120 0.62 -0.13 8.22
C ASP A 120 1.17 -1.05 7.12
N VAL A 121 0.80 -0.77 5.87
CA VAL A 121 1.22 -1.55 4.70
C VAL A 121 1.59 -0.64 3.54
N ILE A 122 2.73 -0.88 2.91
CA ILE A 122 3.06 -0.32 1.59
C ILE A 122 3.10 -1.47 0.58
N ARG A 123 2.29 -1.35 -0.48
CA ARG A 123 2.28 -2.32 -1.59
C ARG A 123 2.72 -1.63 -2.87
N GLY A 124 3.69 -2.21 -3.58
CA GLY A 124 4.15 -1.69 -4.87
C GLY A 124 5.06 -2.68 -5.57
N ASN A 125 5.51 -2.36 -6.79
CA ASN A 125 6.58 -3.15 -7.41
C ASN A 125 7.95 -2.82 -6.79
N ALA A 126 8.98 -3.61 -7.15
CA ALA A 126 10.32 -3.41 -6.59
C ALA A 126 10.84 -1.99 -6.81
N SER A 127 10.72 -1.44 -8.02
CA SER A 127 11.24 -0.11 -8.34
C SER A 127 10.59 1.01 -7.52
N GLU A 128 9.27 0.93 -7.32
CA GLU A 128 8.51 1.89 -6.54
C GLU A 128 8.92 1.83 -5.06
N ILE A 129 8.99 0.64 -4.48
CA ILE A 129 9.36 0.45 -3.07
C ILE A 129 10.79 0.93 -2.81
N LEU A 130 11.74 0.58 -3.67
CA LEU A 130 13.14 0.97 -3.53
C LEU A 130 13.34 2.48 -3.65
N SER A 131 12.52 3.17 -4.45
CA SER A 131 12.57 4.63 -4.58
C SER A 131 12.16 5.39 -3.31
N LEU A 132 11.45 4.74 -2.37
CA LEU A 132 11.03 5.34 -1.11
C LEU A 132 12.17 5.49 -0.10
N ARG A 133 13.32 4.84 -0.34
CA ARG A 133 14.48 4.96 0.53
C ARG A 133 15.06 6.38 0.54
N HIS A 134 15.59 6.81 1.67
CA HIS A 134 16.30 8.09 1.77
C HIS A 134 17.64 8.03 1.01
N LYS A 135 18.00 9.13 0.33
CA LYS A 135 19.24 9.23 -0.46
C LYS A 135 20.51 9.06 0.39
N ASP A 136 20.43 9.31 1.70
CA ASP A 136 21.56 9.20 2.64
C ASP A 136 21.78 7.77 3.17
N SER A 137 20.99 6.78 2.73
CA SER A 137 21.24 5.38 3.10
C SER A 137 22.56 4.92 2.47
N LYS A 138 23.58 4.67 3.31
CA LYS A 138 24.97 4.30 2.93
C LYS A 138 25.15 2.99 2.14
N THR A 139 24.07 2.37 1.70
CA THR A 139 24.07 1.08 0.99
C THR A 139 23.79 1.35 -0.47
N LYS A 140 24.72 0.86 -1.32
CA LYS A 140 24.63 0.63 -2.77
C LYS A 140 23.36 1.19 -3.41
N GLY A 141 23.53 2.27 -4.18
CA GLY A 141 22.44 2.99 -4.82
C GLY A 141 21.48 2.09 -5.60
N VAL A 142 20.28 2.60 -5.85
CA VAL A 142 19.20 1.91 -6.58
C VAL A 142 19.68 1.37 -7.95
N ASP A 143 20.71 1.98 -8.54
CA ASP A 143 21.36 1.56 -9.79
C ASP A 143 22.24 0.30 -9.68
N SER A 144 22.47 -0.23 -8.47
CA SER A 144 23.37 -1.37 -8.19
C SER A 144 22.67 -2.60 -7.62
N ILE A 145 21.35 -2.69 -7.81
CA ILE A 145 20.55 -3.87 -7.49
C ILE A 145 20.72 -4.85 -8.64
N HIS A 146 21.64 -5.80 -8.48
CA HIS A 146 22.06 -6.72 -9.53
C HIS A 146 21.35 -8.08 -9.42
N SER A 147 20.63 -8.35 -8.32
CA SER A 147 19.93 -9.62 -8.07
C SER A 147 18.61 -9.47 -7.30
N VAL A 148 17.78 -10.52 -7.32
CA VAL A 148 16.52 -10.60 -6.56
C VAL A 148 16.78 -10.63 -5.05
N GLU A 149 17.87 -11.25 -4.63
CA GLU A 149 18.33 -11.30 -3.24
C GLU A 149 18.68 -9.92 -2.68
N ASP A 150 19.28 -9.04 -3.49
CA ASP A 150 19.59 -7.65 -3.09
C ASP A 150 18.31 -6.84 -2.81
N ALA A 151 17.24 -7.11 -3.56
CA ALA A 151 15.94 -6.48 -3.34
C ALA A 151 15.29 -6.96 -2.03
N VAL A 152 15.48 -8.22 -1.63
CA VAL A 152 14.94 -8.77 -0.37
C VAL A 152 15.57 -8.09 0.84
N GLU A 153 16.90 -8.00 0.89
CA GLU A 153 17.59 -7.38 2.02
C GLU A 153 17.27 -5.88 2.11
N THR A 154 17.18 -5.21 0.95
CA THR A 154 16.78 -3.80 0.93
C THR A 154 15.34 -3.61 1.43
N ALA A 155 14.42 -4.49 1.04
CA ALA A 155 13.04 -4.48 1.51
C ALA A 155 12.95 -4.68 3.03
N LYS A 156 13.72 -5.61 3.59
CA LYS A 156 13.76 -5.84 5.05
C LYS A 156 14.25 -4.61 5.80
N ILE A 157 15.33 -4.00 5.34
CA ILE A 157 15.88 -2.78 5.95
C ILE A 157 14.82 -1.67 5.93
N LEU A 158 14.21 -1.42 4.76
CA LEU A 158 13.19 -0.37 4.62
C LEU A 158 11.95 -0.64 5.48
N ALA A 159 11.49 -1.89 5.55
CA ALA A 159 10.35 -2.28 6.40
C ALA A 159 10.65 -2.00 7.89
N GLY A 160 11.89 -2.29 8.34
CA GLY A 160 12.34 -1.99 9.69
C GLY A 160 12.50 -0.49 9.97
N GLU A 161 13.07 0.27 9.03
CA GLU A 161 13.21 1.73 9.12
C GLU A 161 11.84 2.43 9.23
N LEU A 162 10.87 2.01 8.40
CA LEU A 162 9.52 2.56 8.38
C LEU A 162 8.58 1.95 9.42
N LYS A 163 8.98 0.85 10.07
CA LYS A 163 8.15 0.04 10.98
C LYS A 163 6.81 -0.34 10.34
N THR A 164 6.85 -0.71 9.06
CA THR A 164 5.67 -1.00 8.24
C THR A 164 5.84 -2.32 7.51
N ILE A 165 4.72 -2.94 7.10
CA ILE A 165 4.77 -4.14 6.26
C ILE A 165 4.97 -3.71 4.80
N LEU A 166 5.93 -4.31 4.13
CA LEU A 166 6.12 -4.13 2.68
C LEU A 166 5.62 -5.34 1.93
N ALA A 167 4.80 -5.12 0.90
CA ALA A 167 4.36 -6.11 -0.06
C ALA A 167 4.87 -5.74 -1.47
N ILE A 168 5.95 -6.39 -1.89
CA ILE A 168 6.57 -6.20 -3.20
C ILE A 168 5.94 -7.19 -4.17
N THR A 169 5.26 -6.71 -5.21
CA THR A 169 4.59 -7.59 -6.18
C THR A 169 5.42 -7.84 -7.42
N GLY A 170 5.26 -9.04 -8.00
CA GLY A 170 5.94 -9.48 -9.22
C GLY A 170 5.52 -10.91 -9.61
N PRO A 171 6.31 -11.65 -10.41
CA PRO A 171 6.04 -13.06 -10.70
C PRO A 171 5.98 -13.94 -9.44
N VAL A 172 6.72 -13.56 -8.39
CA VAL A 172 6.59 -14.07 -7.03
C VAL A 172 6.55 -12.86 -6.11
N ASP A 173 5.45 -12.68 -5.39
CA ASP A 173 5.32 -11.59 -4.44
C ASP A 173 6.17 -11.87 -3.20
N LEU A 174 6.67 -10.80 -2.59
CA LEU A 174 7.44 -10.81 -1.37
C LEU A 174 6.74 -9.94 -0.33
N VAL A 175 6.49 -10.48 0.86
CA VAL A 175 5.92 -9.73 1.99
C VAL A 175 6.89 -9.79 3.16
N THR A 176 7.24 -8.64 3.74
CA THR A 176 8.15 -8.56 4.88
C THR A 176 7.75 -7.48 5.88
N ASN A 177 8.01 -7.76 7.16
CA ASN A 177 7.92 -6.79 8.25
C ASN A 177 9.31 -6.29 8.71
N GLY A 178 10.38 -6.65 7.99
CA GLY A 178 11.78 -6.38 8.36
C GLY A 178 12.51 -7.60 8.95
N ASP A 179 11.82 -8.41 9.76
CA ASP A 179 12.42 -9.57 10.42
C ASP A 179 12.21 -10.86 9.62
N SER A 180 11.02 -11.00 9.03
CA SER A 180 10.59 -12.21 8.35
C SER A 180 10.19 -11.92 6.91
N VAL A 181 10.28 -12.94 6.06
CA VAL A 181 9.93 -12.85 4.64
C VAL A 181 8.98 -13.98 4.28
N LEU A 182 7.87 -13.64 3.64
CA LEU A 182 6.93 -14.57 3.04
C LEU A 182 6.96 -14.41 1.52
N ARG A 183 6.79 -15.52 0.80
CA ARG A 183 6.72 -15.55 -0.67
C ARG A 183 5.37 -16.08 -1.12
N VAL A 184 4.78 -15.45 -2.14
CA VAL A 184 3.49 -15.85 -2.72
C VAL A 184 3.68 -16.01 -4.23
N SER A 185 3.55 -17.25 -4.73
CA SER A 185 3.76 -17.60 -6.15
C SER A 185 2.44 -17.86 -6.89
N ASN A 186 1.33 -17.26 -6.43
CA ASN A 186 0.03 -17.36 -7.09
C ASN A 186 -0.12 -16.29 -8.18
N GLY A 187 -1.22 -16.34 -8.91
CA GLY A 187 -1.59 -15.34 -9.91
C GLY A 187 -1.56 -15.89 -11.33
N HIS A 188 -1.54 -14.97 -12.31
CA HIS A 188 -1.50 -15.31 -13.73
C HIS A 188 -0.78 -14.18 -14.50
N PRO A 189 -0.02 -14.48 -15.57
CA PRO A 189 0.68 -13.46 -16.36
C PRO A 189 -0.20 -12.31 -16.89
N LEU A 190 -1.51 -12.53 -17.06
CA LEU A 190 -2.47 -11.50 -17.47
C LEU A 190 -2.71 -10.41 -16.41
N MET A 191 -2.33 -10.63 -15.15
CA MET A 191 -2.57 -9.66 -14.08
C MET A 191 -1.64 -8.45 -14.15
N GLY A 192 -0.56 -8.51 -14.94
CA GLY A 192 0.49 -7.48 -14.94
C GLY A 192 1.19 -7.36 -13.59
N TYR A 193 2.31 -6.64 -13.53
CA TYR A 193 3.02 -6.31 -12.29
C TYR A 193 3.65 -4.92 -12.36
#